data_AF-A0A353S740-F1
#
_entry.id   AF-A0A353S740-F1
#
_cell.length_a   1.000
_cell.length_b   1.000
_cell.length_c   1.000
_cell.angle_alpha   90.00
_cell.angle_beta   90.00
_cell.angle_gamma   90.00
#
_symmetry.space_group_name_H-M   'P 1'
#
loop_
_entity.id
_entity.type
_entity.pdbx_description
1 polymer ?
#
loop_
_entity_poly.entity_id
_entity_poly.type
_entity_poly.pdbx_seq_one_letter_code
_entity_poly.pdbx_strand_id
1 'polypeptide(L)' 'GGVCESQEKVLRYDAAVLRLCGLQSGSTMTWSSLSAAVAGHILEAGAFASVCGDCSWRSLCHTEAG' A
#
# COMPACT_ATOMS: atom_id res chain seq x y z
N GLY A 1 -22.30 -14.77 -9.21
CA GLY A 1 -21.08 -14.46 -8.44
C GLY A 1 -20.79 -12.99 -8.61
N GLY A 2 -20.78 -12.21 -7.54
CA GLY A 2 -20.44 -10.79 -7.60
C GLY A 2 -18.94 -10.64 -7.46
N VAL A 3 -18.26 -10.17 -8.52
CA VAL A 3 -16.90 -9.67 -8.40
C VAL A 3 -16.99 -8.30 -7.76
N CYS A 4 -16.14 -8.03 -6.76
CA CYS A 4 -16.07 -6.72 -6.14
C CYS A 4 -15.69 -5.68 -7.19
N GLU A 5 -16.52 -4.63 -7.35
CA GLU A 5 -16.26 -3.53 -8.29
C GLU A 5 -14.93 -2.82 -8.00
N SER A 6 -14.44 -2.91 -6.76
CA SER A 6 -13.14 -2.35 -6.33
C SER A 6 -11.97 -3.33 -6.45
N GLN A 7 -12.16 -4.54 -7.01
CA GLN A 7 -11.10 -5.55 -7.09
C GLN A 7 -9.89 -5.07 -7.90
N GLU A 8 -10.12 -4.45 -9.06
CA GLU A 8 -9.03 -3.91 -9.89
C GLU A 8 -8.24 -2.82 -9.15
N LYS A 9 -8.94 -2.00 -8.37
CA LYS A 9 -8.34 -0.93 -7.56
C LYS A 9 -7.44 -1.48 -6.46
N VAL A 10 -7.91 -2.50 -5.74
CA VAL A 10 -7.13 -3.18 -4.70
C VAL A 10 -5.90 -3.87 -5.29
N LEU A 11 -6.06 -4.59 -6.40
CA LEU A 11 -4.93 -5.23 -7.09
C LEU A 11 -3.87 -4.22 -7.54
N ARG A 12 -4.30 -3.03 -8.00
CA ARG A 12 -3.36 -1.94 -8.34
C ARG A 12 -2.55 -1.49 -7.13
N TYR A 13 -3.18 -1.37 -5.97
CA TYR A 13 -2.51 -0.96 -4.74
C TYR A 13 -1.50 -2.01 -4.27
N ASP A 14 -1.90 -3.27 -4.24
CA ASP A 14 -1.01 -4.37 -3.88
C ASP A 14 0.20 -4.42 -4.82
N ALA A 15 -0.03 -4.33 -6.13
CA ALA A 15 1.05 -4.31 -7.12
C ALA A 15 1.98 -3.09 -6.93
N ALA A 16 1.44 -1.91 -6.59
CA ALA A 16 2.24 -0.73 -6.35
C ALA A 16 3.10 -0.86 -5.08
N VAL A 17 2.55 -1.38 -3.99
CA VAL A 17 3.27 -1.64 -2.74
C VAL A 17 4.39 -2.66 -2.97
N LEU A 18 4.08 -3.77 -3.64
CA LEU A 18 5.06 -4.81 -3.97
C LEU A 18 6.21 -4.23 -4.80
N ARG A 19 5.91 -3.44 -5.84
CA ARG A 19 6.92 -2.82 -6.69
C ARG A 19 7.79 -1.83 -5.92
N LEU A 20 7.20 -0.95 -5.11
CA LEU A 20 7.94 0.06 -4.35
C LEU A 20 8.81 -0.56 -3.25
N CYS A 21 8.32 -1.61 -2.61
CA CYS A 21 9.05 -2.31 -1.56
C CYS A 21 10.02 -3.38 -2.11
N GLY A 22 10.09 -3.59 -3.43
CA GLY A 22 10.91 -4.63 -4.05
C GLY A 22 10.49 -6.06 -3.69
N LEU A 23 9.21 -6.25 -3.32
CA LEU A 23 8.65 -7.52 -2.88
C LEU A 23 7.95 -8.24 -4.02
N GLN A 24 7.78 -9.56 -3.87
CA GLN A 24 7.10 -10.40 -4.85
C GLN A 24 5.84 -11.02 -4.25
N SER A 25 4.75 -11.03 -5.00
CA SER A 25 3.51 -11.68 -4.61
C SER A 25 3.75 -13.17 -4.30
N GLY A 26 3.21 -13.66 -3.18
CA GLY A 26 3.38 -15.04 -2.73
C GLY A 26 4.63 -15.30 -1.88
N SER A 27 5.49 -14.31 -1.69
CA SER A 27 6.59 -14.39 -0.72
C SER A 27 6.07 -14.31 0.72
N THR A 28 6.69 -15.06 1.64
CA THR A 28 6.39 -15.00 3.08
C THR A 28 7.50 -14.25 3.78
N MET A 29 7.13 -13.30 4.65
CA MET A 29 8.07 -12.51 5.45
C MET A 29 7.43 -12.12 6.78
N THR A 30 8.23 -11.59 7.69
CA THR A 30 7.71 -11.07 8.96
C THR A 30 6.97 -9.75 8.73
N TRP A 31 5.97 -9.48 9.56
CA TRP A 31 5.28 -8.19 9.58
C TRP A 31 6.25 -7.02 9.78
N SER A 32 7.24 -7.19 10.66
CA SER A 32 8.26 -6.17 10.92
C SER A 32 9.06 -5.80 9.67
N SER A 33 9.42 -6.78 8.83
CA SER A 33 10.15 -6.54 7.58
C SER A 33 9.29 -5.78 6.57
N LEU A 34 8.02 -6.19 6.43
CA LEU A 34 7.07 -5.51 5.55
C LEU A 34 6.82 -4.07 6.00
N SER A 35 6.59 -3.86 7.29
CA SER A 35 6.33 -2.54 7.88
C SER A 35 7.53 -1.61 7.70
N ALA A 36 8.76 -2.09 7.91
CA ALA A 36 9.96 -1.30 7.67
C ALA A 36 10.15 -0.94 6.19
N ALA A 37 9.87 -1.88 5.28
CA ALA A 37 9.95 -1.62 3.84
C ALA A 37 8.92 -0.57 3.39
N VAL A 38 7.66 -0.67 3.86
CA VAL A 38 6.61 0.31 3.57
C VAL A 38 6.97 1.68 4.15
N ALA A 39 7.45 1.73 5.40
CA ALA A 39 7.85 2.98 6.02
C ALA A 39 8.96 3.68 5.21
N GLY A 40 10.04 2.98 4.88
CA GLY A 40 11.17 3.57 4.15
C GLY A 40 10.87 3.88 2.68
N HIS A 41 10.21 2.96 1.96
CA HIS A 41 10.03 3.08 0.51
C HIS A 41 8.73 3.76 0.09
N ILE A 42 7.75 3.89 0.97
CA ILE A 42 6.44 4.48 0.64
C ILE A 42 6.16 5.74 1.46
N LEU A 43 6.32 5.69 2.78
CA LEU A 43 6.01 6.82 3.65
C LEU A 43 7.12 7.89 3.60
N GLU A 44 8.35 7.52 3.94
CA GLU A 44 9.52 8.41 3.94
C GLU A 44 9.88 8.90 2.55
N ALA A 45 9.74 8.04 1.53
CA ALA A 45 9.97 8.41 0.13
C ALA A 45 8.86 9.31 -0.47
N GLY A 46 7.78 9.60 0.28
CA GLY A 46 6.65 10.40 -0.20
C GLY A 46 5.82 9.73 -1.31
N ALA A 47 6.04 8.44 -1.58
CA ALA A 47 5.33 7.68 -2.61
C ALA A 47 3.91 7.25 -2.17
N PHE A 48 3.51 7.54 -0.93
CA PHE A 48 2.17 7.28 -0.40
C PHE A 48 1.06 7.83 -1.31
N ALA A 49 1.23 9.05 -1.84
CA ALA A 49 0.25 9.65 -2.74
C ALA A 49 0.12 8.90 -4.08
N SER A 50 1.16 8.19 -4.52
CA SER A 50 1.13 7.39 -5.75
C SER A 50 0.41 6.04 -5.55
N VAL A 51 0.38 5.52 -4.32
CA VAL A 51 -0.31 4.29 -3.96
C VAL A 51 -1.75 4.59 -3.57
N CYS A 52 -1.95 5.46 -2.58
CA CYS A 52 -3.23 5.74 -1.93
C CYS A 52 -3.84 7.08 -2.34
N GLY A 53 -3.35 7.74 -3.40
CA GLY A 53 -3.82 9.08 -3.81
C GLY A 53 -5.30 9.16 -4.18
N ASP A 54 -5.83 8.09 -4.76
CA ASP A 54 -7.24 7.92 -5.13
C ASP A 54 -8.00 7.01 -4.15
N CYS A 55 -7.39 6.66 -3.01
CA CYS A 55 -8.01 5.80 -2.01
C CYS A 55 -9.11 6.57 -1.27
N SER A 56 -10.27 5.93 -1.08
CA SER A 56 -11.37 6.49 -0.30
C SER A 56 -10.99 6.73 1.16
N TRP A 57 -9.92 6.09 1.65
CA TRP A 57 -9.41 6.21 3.01
C TRP A 57 -8.22 7.18 3.14
N ARG A 58 -7.84 7.88 2.07
CA ARG A 58 -6.73 8.82 2.10
C ARG A 58 -6.84 9.84 3.23
N SER A 59 -8.05 10.31 3.53
CA SER A 59 -8.31 11.24 4.64
C SER A 59 -7.93 10.63 6.00
N LEU A 60 -8.27 9.37 6.24
CA LEU A 60 -7.95 8.67 7.49
C LEU A 60 -6.44 8.51 7.67
N CYS A 61 -5.71 8.23 6.57
CA CYS A 61 -4.25 8.05 6.62
C CYS A 61 -3.49 9.34 6.97
N HIS A 62 -4.11 10.51 6.83
CA HIS A 62 -3.52 11.79 7.25
C HIS A 62 -3.94 12.22 8.67
N THR A 63 -4.80 11.46 9.37
CA THR A 63 -5.49 11.96 10.57
C THR A 63 -4.93 11.46 11.92
N GLU A 64 -3.83 10.70 11.98
CA GLU A 64 -3.27 10.27 13.30
C GLU A 64 -1.89 10.90 13.57
N ALA A 65 -1.91 12.22 13.80
CA ALA A 65 -0.87 12.96 14.50
C ALA A 65 -1.55 14.08 15.32
N GLY A 66 -2.26 13.66 16.38
CA GLY A 66 -2.90 14.52 17.37
C GLY A 66 -3.17 13.72 18.64
#